data_AF-A0A8X7TFD8-F1
#
_entry.id   AF-A0A8X7TFD8-F1
#
_cell.length_a   1.000
_cell.length_b   1.000
_cell.length_c   1.000
_cell.angle_alpha   90.00
_cell.angle_beta   90.00
_cell.angle_gamma   90.00
#
_symmetry.space_group_name_H-M   'P 1'
#
loop_
_entity.id
_entity.type
_entity.pdbx_description
1 polymer ?
#
loop_
_entity_poly.entity_id
_entity_poly.type
_entity_poly.pdbx_seq_one_letter_code
_entity_poly.pdbx_strand_id
1 'polypeptide(L)'
;MSESNNSSSGSNQFYDEFSALREANVQLGLRIRTKVQEMGEFNKKTTTSKDALIASITCIGKCIDSLESALTKNRVVIHRRVNPPMLVRISKDLTNDTLRSNAKLLLDHFKEHTLQYFYNAFFPPVTAPDDEVVRKFAIFRSHLEKCESLFDRVMM
;
A
#
# COMPACT_ATOMS: atom_id res chain seq x y z
N MET A 1 11.20 14.11 54.89
CA MET A 1 11.71 12.97 54.10
C MET A 1 10.52 12.45 53.33
N SER A 2 10.33 12.89 52.09
CA SER A 2 10.89 12.28 50.86
C SER A 2 10.15 10.99 50.54
N GLU A 3 9.58 10.72 49.37
CA GLU A 3 9.45 11.40 48.08
C GLU A 3 8.19 10.79 47.44
N SER A 4 7.35 11.61 46.82
CA SER A 4 6.23 11.14 46.01
C SER A 4 6.77 10.53 44.72
N ASN A 5 6.73 9.20 44.61
CA ASN A 5 7.07 8.47 43.39
C ASN A 5 6.06 8.78 42.28
N ASN A 6 6.41 9.73 41.42
CA ASN A 6 5.63 10.17 40.27
C ASN A 6 6.09 9.41 39.01
N SER A 7 5.83 8.10 38.95
CA SER A 7 6.24 7.22 37.84
C SER A 7 5.10 6.85 36.88
N SER A 8 3.89 7.38 37.10
CA SER A 8 2.66 6.96 36.40
C SER A 8 2.43 7.68 35.05
N SER A 9 3.05 8.85 34.84
CA SER A 9 2.72 9.69 33.69
C SER A 9 3.38 9.26 32.38
N GLY A 10 4.58 8.65 32.44
CA GLY A 10 5.34 8.28 31.23
C GLY A 10 4.88 6.98 30.57
N SER A 11 4.40 6.01 31.35
CA SER A 11 3.87 4.76 30.82
C SER A 11 2.55 4.97 30.07
N ASN A 12 1.62 5.76 30.63
CA ASN A 12 0.33 6.04 30.00
C ASN A 12 0.50 6.79 28.68
N GLN A 13 1.40 7.77 28.63
CA GLN A 13 1.69 8.52 27.41
C GLN A 13 2.26 7.63 26.29
N PHE A 14 3.17 6.70 26.62
CA PHE A 14 3.73 5.77 25.63
C PHE A 14 2.66 4.80 25.09
N TYR A 15 1.78 4.28 25.97
CA TYR A 15 0.67 3.42 25.54
C TYR A 15 -0.32 4.17 24.62
N ASP A 16 -0.61 5.44 24.91
CA ASP A 16 -1.50 6.27 24.09
C ASP A 16 -0.89 6.57 22.71
N GLU A 17 0.40 6.91 22.65
CA GLU A 17 1.13 7.15 21.40
C GLU A 17 1.21 5.89 20.53
N PHE A 18 1.45 4.73 21.15
CA PHE A 18 1.52 3.45 20.46
C PHE A 18 0.16 2.99 19.92
N SER A 19 -0.90 3.20 20.69
CA SER A 19 -2.28 2.98 20.26
C SER A 19 -2.64 3.87 19.06
N ALA A 20 -2.30 5.16 19.13
CA ALA A 20 -2.51 6.10 18.02
C ALA A 20 -1.73 5.71 16.76
N LEU A 21 -0.48 5.24 16.91
CA LEU A 21 0.31 4.74 15.78
C LEU A 21 -0.37 3.55 15.10
N ARG A 22 -0.88 2.59 15.88
CA ARG A 22 -1.58 1.42 15.35
C ARG A 22 -2.86 1.82 14.60
N GLU A 23 -3.67 2.68 15.20
CA GLU A 23 -4.89 3.20 14.58
C GLU A 23 -4.59 3.93 13.27
N ALA A 24 -3.58 4.80 13.24
CA ALA A 24 -3.19 5.52 12.03
C ALA A 24 -2.82 4.56 10.87
N ASN A 25 -2.15 3.44 11.17
CA ASN A 25 -1.80 2.44 10.16
C ASN A 25 -3.00 1.58 9.73
N VAL A 26 -3.94 1.30 10.64
CA VAL A 26 -5.23 0.68 10.27
C VAL A 26 -5.97 1.58 9.30
N GLN A 27 -6.09 2.87 9.62
CA GLN A 27 -6.78 3.85 8.78
C GLN A 27 -6.10 4.02 7.42
N LEU A 28 -4.77 4.12 7.36
CA LEU A 28 -4.03 4.14 6.10
C LEU A 28 -4.33 2.88 5.27
N GLY A 29 -4.39 1.72 5.92
CA GLY A 29 -4.71 0.50 5.22
C GLY A 29 -6.11 0.49 4.60
N LEU A 30 -7.10 0.99 5.34
CA LEU A 30 -8.47 1.17 4.83
C LEU A 30 -8.50 2.14 3.66
N ARG A 31 -7.84 3.30 3.76
CA ARG A 31 -7.78 4.29 2.68
C ARG A 31 -7.17 3.70 1.41
N ILE A 32 -6.09 2.93 1.51
CA ILE A 32 -5.50 2.26 0.35
C ILE A 32 -6.48 1.29 -0.31
N ARG A 33 -7.23 0.50 0.47
CA ARG A 33 -8.25 -0.40 -0.09
C ARG A 33 -9.32 0.39 -0.84
N THR A 34 -9.78 1.52 -0.28
CA THR A 34 -10.70 2.43 -0.96
C THR A 34 -10.11 2.97 -2.26
N LYS A 35 -8.86 3.46 -2.24
CA LYS A 35 -8.16 3.98 -3.43
C LYS A 35 -8.01 2.93 -4.53
N VAL A 36 -7.75 1.68 -4.17
CA VAL A 36 -7.71 0.56 -5.13
C VAL A 36 -9.08 0.34 -5.78
N GLN A 37 -10.16 0.41 -5.01
CA GLN A 37 -11.52 0.31 -5.56
C GLN A 37 -11.85 1.50 -6.48
N GLU A 38 -11.56 2.72 -6.04
CA GLU A 38 -11.73 3.95 -6.83
C GLU A 38 -10.96 3.88 -8.15
N MET A 39 -9.70 3.41 -8.12
CA MET A 39 -8.88 3.22 -9.31
C MET A 39 -9.48 2.18 -10.27
N GLY A 40 -10.08 1.12 -9.73
CA GLY A 40 -10.79 0.12 -10.49
C GLY A 40 -11.99 0.73 -11.24
N GLU A 41 -12.77 1.56 -10.57
CA GLU A 41 -13.90 2.26 -11.20
C GLU A 41 -13.44 3.34 -12.19
N PHE A 42 -12.38 4.07 -11.87
CA PHE A 42 -11.74 5.03 -12.77
C PHE A 42 -11.31 4.37 -14.08
N ASN A 43 -10.65 3.21 -14.02
CA ASN A 43 -10.20 2.50 -15.22
C ASN A 43 -11.37 1.96 -16.09
N LYS A 44 -12.54 1.69 -15.50
CA LYS A 44 -13.72 1.20 -16.23
C LYS A 44 -14.48 2.29 -16.97
N LYS A 45 -14.41 3.54 -16.50
CA LYS A 45 -15.17 4.65 -17.10
C LYS A 45 -14.83 4.81 -18.59
N THR A 46 -15.88 4.96 -19.40
CA THR A 46 -15.73 5.23 -20.84
C THR A 46 -15.16 6.61 -21.12
N THR A 47 -15.35 7.54 -20.17
CA THR A 47 -14.83 8.91 -20.19
C THR A 47 -13.36 9.04 -19.80
N THR A 48 -12.74 7.99 -19.24
CA THR A 48 -11.32 8.01 -18.90
C THR A 48 -10.49 8.05 -20.18
N SER A 49 -9.63 9.07 -20.28
CA SER A 49 -8.80 9.29 -21.46
C SER A 49 -7.70 8.22 -21.59
N LYS A 50 -7.15 8.13 -22.80
CA LYS A 50 -6.03 7.23 -23.09
C LYS A 50 -4.82 7.51 -22.20
N ASP A 51 -4.48 8.80 -22.04
CA ASP A 51 -3.35 9.24 -21.22
C ASP A 51 -3.58 8.94 -19.73
N ALA A 52 -4.82 9.10 -19.27
CA ALA A 52 -5.21 8.73 -17.91
C ALA A 52 -5.07 7.22 -17.65
N LEU A 53 -5.45 6.37 -18.61
CA LEU A 53 -5.23 4.92 -18.51
C LEU A 53 -3.74 4.56 -18.48
N ILE A 54 -2.92 5.22 -19.31
CA ILE A 54 -1.46 5.02 -19.29
C ILE A 54 -0.86 5.47 -17.95
N ALA A 55 -1.30 6.61 -17.42
CA ALA A 55 -0.88 7.11 -16.12
C ALA A 55 -1.28 6.15 -14.99
N SER A 56 -2.49 5.59 -15.04
CA SER A 56 -2.98 4.55 -14.13
C SER A 56 -2.11 3.29 -14.16
N ILE A 57 -1.84 2.72 -15.34
CA ILE A 57 -0.96 1.55 -15.49
C ILE A 57 0.42 1.85 -14.90
N THR A 58 1.00 3.00 -15.25
CA THR A 58 2.32 3.42 -14.77
C THR A 58 2.34 3.58 -13.24
N CYS A 59 1.28 4.17 -12.68
CA CYS A 59 1.12 4.39 -11.25
C CYS A 59 1.03 3.05 -10.49
N ILE A 60 0.16 2.15 -10.92
CA ILE A 60 -0.01 0.82 -10.31
C ILE A 60 1.32 0.05 -10.38
N GLY A 61 2.02 0.10 -11.53
CA GLY A 61 3.34 -0.52 -11.68
C GLY A 61 4.37 0.02 -10.67
N LYS A 62 4.46 1.34 -10.50
CA LYS A 62 5.34 1.96 -9.50
C LYS A 62 4.99 1.54 -8.07
N CYS A 63 3.72 1.32 -7.79
CA CYS A 63 3.29 0.79 -6.49
C CYS A 63 3.75 -0.65 -6.28
N ILE A 64 3.56 -1.52 -7.28
CA ILE A 64 4.06 -2.90 -7.24
C ILE A 64 5.57 -2.89 -6.98
N ASP A 65 6.35 -2.17 -7.79
CA ASP A 65 7.80 -2.08 -7.65
C ASP A 65 8.23 -1.58 -6.26
N SER A 66 7.54 -0.58 -5.73
CA SER A 66 7.79 -0.02 -4.41
C SER A 66 7.61 -1.06 -3.30
N LEU A 67 6.50 -1.81 -3.32
CA LEU A 67 6.20 -2.82 -2.30
C LEU A 67 7.12 -4.04 -2.44
N GLU A 68 7.36 -4.50 -3.66
CA GLU A 68 8.26 -5.64 -3.92
C GLU A 68 9.71 -5.32 -3.55
N SER A 69 10.16 -4.08 -3.79
CA SER A 69 11.48 -3.62 -3.35
C SER A 69 11.60 -3.67 -1.83
N ALA A 70 10.56 -3.26 -1.10
CA ALA A 70 10.54 -3.31 0.36
C ALA A 70 10.59 -4.75 0.90
N LEU A 71 9.81 -5.65 0.31
CA LEU A 71 9.82 -7.08 0.66
C LEU A 71 11.21 -7.68 0.45
N THR A 72 11.85 -7.37 -0.68
CA THR A 72 13.20 -7.85 -1.03
C THR A 72 14.26 -7.28 -0.07
N LYS A 73 14.25 -5.96 0.17
CA LYS A 73 15.20 -5.28 1.08
C LYS A 73 15.13 -5.82 2.51
N ASN A 74 13.94 -6.19 2.95
CA ASN A 74 13.71 -6.76 4.28
C ASN A 74 13.79 -8.30 4.30
N ARG A 75 14.25 -8.93 3.22
CA ARG A 75 14.46 -10.40 3.11
C ARG A 75 13.20 -11.21 3.44
N VAL A 76 12.03 -10.71 3.07
CA VAL A 76 10.76 -11.39 3.30
C VAL A 76 10.63 -12.57 2.33
N VAL A 77 10.41 -13.76 2.89
CA VAL A 77 10.22 -15.00 2.10
C VAL A 77 8.74 -15.20 1.79
N ILE A 78 8.41 -15.35 0.51
CA ILE A 78 7.03 -15.59 0.03
C ILE A 78 6.99 -16.97 -0.63
N HIS A 79 6.43 -17.97 0.05
CA HIS A 79 6.45 -19.36 -0.40
C HIS A 79 5.60 -19.64 -1.66
N ARG A 80 4.58 -18.81 -1.95
CA ARG A 80 3.69 -18.96 -3.11
C ARG A 80 3.55 -17.64 -3.85
N ARG A 81 4.69 -17.12 -4.33
CA ARG A 81 4.72 -15.86 -5.07
C ARG A 81 4.05 -16.03 -6.43
N VAL A 82 3.08 -15.17 -6.72
CA VAL A 82 2.47 -15.06 -8.04
C VAL A 82 3.26 -14.06 -8.88
N ASN A 83 3.55 -14.41 -10.14
CA ASN A 83 4.25 -13.51 -11.05
C ASN A 83 3.32 -12.37 -11.51
N PRO A 84 3.85 -11.15 -11.72
CA PRO A 84 3.10 -10.08 -12.36
C PRO A 84 2.58 -10.50 -13.75
N PRO A 85 1.40 -10.00 -14.17
CA PRO A 85 0.86 -10.30 -15.48
C PRO A 85 1.75 -9.74 -16.59
N MET A 86 1.88 -10.47 -17.70
CA MET A 86 2.50 -9.93 -18.91
C MET A 86 1.53 -8.93 -19.57
N LEU A 87 1.90 -7.66 -19.56
CA LEU A 87 1.11 -6.61 -20.18
C LEU A 87 1.43 -6.46 -21.67
N VAL A 88 0.44 -6.06 -22.45
CA VAL A 88 0.70 -5.58 -23.82
C VAL A 88 1.53 -4.31 -23.72
N ARG A 89 2.66 -4.25 -24.43
CA ARG A 89 3.60 -3.11 -24.38
C ARG A 89 2.87 -1.82 -24.75
N ILE A 90 2.97 -0.81 -23.88
CA ILE A 90 2.35 0.49 -24.10
C ILE A 90 2.95 1.12 -25.36
N SER A 91 2.10 1.40 -26.35
CA SER A 91 2.43 2.09 -27.60
C SER A 91 1.35 3.10 -27.96
N LYS A 92 1.65 4.00 -28.90
CA LYS A 92 0.69 5.00 -29.40
C LYS A 92 -0.51 4.36 -30.10
N ASP A 93 -0.40 3.12 -30.57
CA ASP A 93 -1.44 2.47 -31.36
C ASP A 93 -2.41 1.64 -30.51
N LEU A 94 -2.16 1.51 -29.20
CA LEU A 94 -3.06 0.75 -28.33
C LEU A 94 -4.45 1.39 -28.24
N THR A 95 -5.47 0.55 -28.28
CA THR A 95 -6.84 0.98 -28.05
C THR A 95 -7.07 1.25 -26.55
N ASN A 96 -8.09 2.05 -26.24
CA ASN A 96 -8.51 2.23 -24.85
C ASN A 96 -8.88 0.89 -24.21
N ASP A 97 -9.47 -0.05 -24.94
CA ASP A 97 -9.88 -1.34 -24.39
C ASP A 97 -8.67 -2.21 -24.00
N THR A 98 -7.60 -2.21 -24.81
CA THR A 98 -6.35 -2.87 -24.42
C THR A 98 -5.72 -2.21 -23.19
N LEU A 99 -5.75 -0.87 -23.10
CA LEU A 99 -5.23 -0.16 -21.93
C LEU A 99 -6.08 -0.44 -20.68
N ARG A 100 -7.41 -0.49 -20.78
CA ARG A 100 -8.30 -0.88 -19.68
C ARG A 100 -8.03 -2.31 -19.24
N SER A 101 -7.82 -3.23 -20.17
CA SER A 101 -7.46 -4.62 -19.88
C SER A 101 -6.13 -4.71 -19.13
N ASN A 102 -5.08 -4.03 -19.63
CA ASN A 102 -3.79 -3.94 -18.95
C ASN A 102 -3.93 -3.37 -17.53
N ALA A 103 -4.65 -2.24 -17.38
CA ALA A 103 -4.86 -1.58 -16.10
C ALA A 103 -5.59 -2.48 -15.11
N LYS A 104 -6.62 -3.21 -15.58
CA LYS A 104 -7.35 -4.19 -14.77
C LYS A 104 -6.44 -5.33 -14.31
N LEU A 105 -5.73 -5.99 -15.22
CA LEU A 105 -4.83 -7.09 -14.88
C LEU A 105 -3.80 -6.67 -13.83
N LEU A 106 -3.22 -5.49 -14.00
CA LEU A 106 -2.21 -4.97 -13.09
C LEU A 106 -2.82 -4.60 -11.72
N LEU A 107 -4.01 -3.99 -11.71
CA LEU A 107 -4.69 -3.63 -10.46
C LEU A 107 -5.15 -4.86 -9.67
N ASP A 108 -5.66 -5.89 -10.36
CA ASP A 108 -6.03 -7.17 -9.75
C ASP A 108 -4.78 -7.81 -9.11
N HIS A 109 -3.67 -7.88 -9.85
CA HIS A 109 -2.40 -8.40 -9.31
C HIS A 109 -1.92 -7.60 -8.09
N PHE A 110 -1.96 -6.26 -8.17
CA PHE A 110 -1.58 -5.40 -7.05
C PHE A 110 -2.44 -5.69 -5.81
N LYS A 111 -3.77 -5.74 -5.98
CA LYS A 111 -4.73 -5.94 -4.88
C LYS A 111 -4.60 -7.33 -4.26
N GLU A 112 -4.58 -8.37 -5.08
CA GLU A 112 -4.74 -9.77 -4.64
C GLU A 112 -3.42 -10.39 -4.20
N HIS A 113 -2.29 -9.86 -4.68
CA HIS A 113 -0.98 -10.45 -4.42
C HIS A 113 -0.04 -9.45 -3.77
N THR A 114 0.39 -8.41 -4.48
CA THR A 114 1.44 -7.51 -4.00
C THR A 114 1.06 -6.86 -2.66
N LEU A 115 -0.14 -6.29 -2.59
CA LEU A 115 -0.64 -5.63 -1.38
C LEU A 115 -0.81 -6.65 -0.26
N GLN A 116 -1.43 -7.80 -0.52
CA GLN A 116 -1.63 -8.84 0.48
C GLN A 116 -0.30 -9.35 1.08
N TYR A 117 0.71 -9.60 0.24
CA TYR A 117 2.04 -9.99 0.72
C TYR A 117 2.66 -8.90 1.60
N PHE A 118 2.52 -7.65 1.20
CA PHE A 118 3.05 -6.51 1.94
C PHE A 118 2.37 -6.33 3.31
N TYR A 119 1.04 -6.46 3.38
CA TYR A 119 0.31 -6.47 4.65
C TYR A 119 0.75 -7.62 5.55
N ASN A 120 0.84 -8.84 5.03
CA ASN A 120 1.25 -9.99 5.83
C ASN A 120 2.66 -9.84 6.41
N ALA A 121 3.55 -9.14 5.70
CA ALA A 121 4.92 -8.92 6.12
C ALA A 121 5.07 -7.79 7.16
N PHE A 122 4.35 -6.68 6.96
CA PHE A 122 4.61 -5.42 7.67
C PHE A 122 3.43 -4.90 8.49
N PHE A 123 2.29 -5.59 8.51
CA PHE A 123 1.21 -5.29 9.45
C PHE A 123 1.31 -6.26 10.65
N PRO A 124 1.96 -5.84 11.76
CA PRO A 124 2.26 -6.71 12.88
C PRO A 124 0.99 -7.15 13.62
N PRO A 125 0.96 -8.39 14.14
CA PRO A 125 -0.12 -8.83 15.03
C PRO A 125 -0.14 -7.98 16.30
N VAL A 126 -1.26 -8.04 17.03
CA VAL A 126 -1.42 -7.31 18.30
C VAL A 126 -0.42 -7.77 19.36
N THR A 127 0.07 -9.00 19.25
CA THR A 127 1.01 -9.63 20.19
C THR A 127 2.49 -9.38 19.87
N ALA A 128 2.81 -8.65 18.81
CA ALA A 128 4.20 -8.36 18.46
C ALA A 128 4.84 -7.38 19.46
N PRO A 129 6.13 -7.51 19.79
CA PRO A 129 6.87 -6.55 20.59
C PRO A 129 6.81 -5.12 20.02
N ASP A 130 6.78 -4.11 20.90
CA ASP A 130 6.56 -2.71 20.49
C ASP A 130 7.63 -2.18 19.52
N ASP A 131 8.89 -2.55 19.70
CA ASP A 131 10.00 -2.17 18.83
C ASP A 131 9.85 -2.75 17.41
N GLU A 132 9.41 -4.01 17.32
CA GLU A 132 9.07 -4.65 16.06
C GLU A 132 7.89 -3.96 15.38
N VAL A 133 6.86 -3.61 16.16
CA VAL A 133 5.65 -2.94 15.67
C VAL A 133 5.98 -1.57 15.09
N VAL A 134 6.73 -0.75 15.81
CA VAL A 134 7.14 0.59 15.34
C VAL A 134 7.91 0.49 14.02
N ARG A 135 8.88 -0.42 13.94
CA ARG A 135 9.69 -0.62 12.73
C ARG A 135 8.82 -1.07 11.55
N LYS A 136 7.95 -2.05 11.75
CA LYS A 136 7.05 -2.57 10.71
C LYS A 136 6.07 -1.51 10.22
N PHE A 137 5.47 -0.74 11.12
CA PHE A 137 4.59 0.37 10.77
C PHE A 137 5.30 1.52 10.06
N ALA A 138 6.57 1.81 10.37
CA ALA A 138 7.35 2.79 9.62
C ALA A 138 7.52 2.38 8.15
N ILE A 139 7.87 1.11 7.90
CA ILE A 139 7.98 0.56 6.55
C ILE A 139 6.60 0.60 5.87
N PHE A 140 5.57 0.07 6.54
CA PHE A 140 4.20 0.01 6.02
C PHE A 140 3.72 1.37 5.52
N ARG A 141 3.83 2.39 6.38
CA ARG A 141 3.42 3.75 6.10
C ARG A 141 4.19 4.39 4.95
N SER A 142 5.53 4.35 4.99
CA SER A 142 6.38 4.99 3.98
C SER A 142 6.08 4.54 2.54
N HIS A 143 5.65 3.29 2.37
CA HIS A 143 5.35 2.73 1.06
C HIS A 143 3.87 2.91 0.66
N LEU A 144 2.94 2.77 1.61
CA LEU A 144 1.52 2.94 1.32
C LEU A 144 1.13 4.41 1.10
N GLU A 145 1.64 5.37 1.88
CA GLU A 145 1.38 6.80 1.64
C GLU A 145 1.88 7.25 0.26
N LYS A 146 3.03 6.71 -0.18
CA LYS A 146 3.52 6.94 -1.54
C LYS A 146 2.56 6.42 -2.59
N CYS A 147 1.95 5.25 -2.36
CA CYS A 147 0.94 4.70 -3.27
C CYS A 147 -0.36 5.49 -3.27
N GLU A 148 -0.85 5.89 -2.09
CA GLU A 148 -2.01 6.77 -1.94
C GLU A 148 -1.82 8.05 -2.75
N SER A 149 -0.67 8.72 -2.59
CA SER A 149 -0.35 9.94 -3.33
C SER A 149 -0.29 9.74 -4.84
N LEU A 150 0.23 8.61 -5.31
CA LEU A 150 0.26 8.31 -6.75
C LEU A 150 -1.14 8.06 -7.31
N PHE A 151 -1.98 7.33 -6.57
CA PHE A 151 -3.38 7.10 -6.94
C PHE A 151 -4.17 8.40 -7.01
N ASP A 152 -4.01 9.28 -6.02
CA ASP A 152 -4.67 10.57 -6.01
C ASP A 152 -4.28 11.43 -7.22
N ARG A 153 -3.00 11.47 -7.61
CA ARG A 153 -2.53 12.24 -8.78
C ARG A 153 -3.13 11.79 -10.11
N VAL A 154 -3.56 10.53 -10.21
CA VAL A 154 -4.14 9.98 -11.44
C VAL A 154 -5.65 10.20 -11.50
N MET A 155 -6.31 10.19 -10.33
CA MET A 155 -7.78 10.27 -10.24
C MET A 155 -8.33 11.67 -9.97
N MET A 156 -7.48 12.65 -9.68
CA MET A 156 -7.81 14.09 -9.66
C MET A 156 -8.01 14.63 -11.07
#